data_AF-A0A116M2Y8-F1
#
_entry.id   AF-A0A116M2Y8-F1
#
_cell.length_a   1.000
_cell.length_b   1.000
_cell.length_c   1.000
_cell.angle_alpha   90.00
_cell.angle_beta   90.00
_cell.angle_gamma   90.00
#
_symmetry.space_group_name_H-M   'P 1'
#
loop_
_entity.id
_entity.type
_entity.pdbx_description
1 polymer ?
#
loop_
_entity_poly.entity_id
_entity_poly.type
_entity_poly.pdbx_seq_one_letter_code
_entity_poly.pdbx_strand_id
1 'polypeptide(L)'
;MDIGIRADGMTTSDFENFAIEIVKKKFKNNSLHGFKEGKDDGIDGIDDIASPSLVIQAKRWQVTKNHTTAVKLLKEEIDKIALTKEKYGWEADFNYVIITSMGLSPAGLKEIRDYADKIIPNAIPNDDYIIFSSTLTTLSQQKAYRDIFMNYGLLEKDITNVLRNARLKSIEAESRDYFSDFDAHYFVETRFLGEAYHILQREHILLIQGPAGIGKTTTCSMLGNLFLNNNENIFDIIVRKVEDINEVLTLYNGNYRDNEDRNLFVIFDDFLGRNKFDVGERVLQDIRKLYSASTNTNNLFICLNSRTQILQDARIVNFEFQKLIDENFIENRNFIIDLSRYSEIDRAYIFRKTFEKKLHSLGDIDKLELVGKYNNLIGKGLYSIGITFLDQ
;
A
#
# COMPACT_ATOMS: atom_id res chain seq x y z
N MET A 1 -26.40 -1.02 -0.32
CA MET A 1 -27.18 -1.08 0.93
C MET A 1 -26.64 0.03 1.78
N ASP A 2 -27.38 1.12 1.96
CA ASP A 2 -26.91 2.29 2.69
C ASP A 2 -26.84 1.92 4.18
N ILE A 3 -25.67 1.50 4.63
CA ILE A 3 -25.42 1.13 6.02
C ILE A 3 -25.36 2.46 6.76
N GLY A 4 -26.53 3.01 7.10
CA GLY A 4 -26.66 4.34 7.70
C GLY A 4 -25.72 4.51 8.91
N ILE A 5 -25.24 5.73 9.11
CA ILE A 5 -24.24 6.03 10.15
C ILE A 5 -24.82 5.73 11.54
N ARG A 6 -24.14 4.86 12.29
CA ARG A 6 -24.50 4.49 13.66
C ARG A 6 -23.84 5.42 14.69
N ALA A 7 -24.08 6.72 14.55
CA ALA A 7 -23.57 7.72 15.50
C ALA A 7 -24.16 7.53 16.90
N ASP A 8 -25.34 6.92 17.00
CA ASP A 8 -25.95 6.48 18.25
C ASP A 8 -25.19 5.33 18.93
N GLY A 9 -24.26 4.66 18.25
CA GLY A 9 -23.40 3.60 18.80
C GLY A 9 -22.18 4.12 19.58
N MET A 10 -21.79 5.38 19.39
CA MET A 10 -20.61 5.99 20.02
C MET A 10 -20.75 6.13 21.54
N THR A 11 -19.64 6.30 22.25
CA THR A 11 -19.72 6.80 23.64
C THR A 11 -20.19 8.26 23.63
N THR A 12 -20.67 8.76 24.77
CA THR A 12 -21.11 10.17 24.88
C THR A 12 -19.98 11.13 24.54
N SER A 13 -18.82 10.93 25.16
CA SER A 13 -17.62 11.75 24.97
C SER A 13 -17.06 11.66 23.55
N ASP A 14 -17.11 10.49 22.91
CA ASP A 14 -16.71 10.37 21.49
C ASP A 14 -17.66 11.15 20.58
N PHE A 15 -18.97 11.12 20.87
CA PHE A 15 -19.97 11.85 20.08
C PHE A 15 -19.80 13.37 20.23
N GLU A 16 -19.49 13.86 21.43
CA GLU A 16 -19.18 15.28 21.69
C GLU A 16 -17.95 15.74 20.90
N ASN A 17 -16.86 14.98 20.97
CA ASN A 17 -15.65 15.29 20.20
C ASN A 17 -15.90 15.24 18.69
N PHE A 18 -16.62 14.23 18.20
CA PHE A 18 -17.04 14.13 16.81
C PHE A 18 -17.87 15.33 16.37
N ALA A 19 -18.83 15.75 17.20
CA ALA A 19 -19.66 16.91 16.96
C ALA A 19 -18.84 18.19 16.81
N ILE A 20 -17.87 18.42 17.70
CA ILE A 20 -16.97 19.57 17.62
C ILE A 20 -16.23 19.58 16.28
N GLU A 21 -15.66 18.44 15.85
CA GLU A 21 -14.92 18.37 14.58
C GLU A 21 -15.83 18.63 13.35
N ILE A 22 -17.07 18.15 13.37
CA ILE A 22 -18.06 18.47 12.32
C ILE A 22 -18.34 19.97 12.27
N VAL A 23 -18.56 20.61 13.43
CA VAL A 23 -18.88 22.04 13.51
C VAL A 23 -17.67 22.90 13.13
N LYS A 24 -16.46 22.56 13.61
CA LYS A 24 -15.19 23.20 13.17
C LYS A 24 -15.09 23.26 11.65
N LYS A 25 -15.34 22.12 11.00
CA LYS A 25 -15.26 22.01 9.55
C LYS A 25 -16.37 22.80 8.85
N LYS A 26 -17.60 22.72 9.35
CA LYS A 26 -18.78 23.39 8.75
C LYS A 26 -18.71 24.91 8.84
N PHE A 27 -18.29 25.45 9.99
CA PHE A 27 -18.23 26.89 10.25
C PHE A 27 -16.82 27.50 10.09
N LYS A 28 -15.82 26.68 9.72
CA LYS A 28 -14.41 27.09 9.56
C LYS A 28 -13.84 27.80 10.81
N ASN A 29 -14.25 27.35 11.99
CA ASN A 29 -13.81 27.89 13.27
C ASN A 29 -12.94 26.87 13.99
N ASN A 30 -11.62 27.01 13.91
CA ASN A 30 -10.69 26.07 14.55
C ASN A 30 -10.49 26.32 16.05
N SER A 31 -11.03 27.42 16.60
CA SER A 31 -10.92 27.77 18.01
C SER A 31 -11.89 26.99 18.91
N LEU A 32 -12.87 26.29 18.32
CA LEU A 32 -13.80 25.45 19.05
C LEU A 32 -13.08 24.35 19.81
N HIS A 33 -13.43 24.17 21.07
CA HIS A 33 -12.89 23.12 21.93
C HIS A 33 -13.96 22.63 22.90
N GLY A 34 -13.81 21.37 23.33
CA GLY A 34 -14.66 20.75 24.35
C GLY A 34 -14.06 20.88 25.75
N PHE A 35 -14.77 20.33 26.72
CA PHE A 35 -14.36 20.31 28.12
C PHE A 35 -13.98 18.91 28.58
N LYS A 36 -13.41 18.81 29.78
CA LYS A 36 -13.17 17.53 30.45
C LYS A 36 -14.52 16.91 30.85
N GLU A 37 -14.61 15.58 30.90
CA GLU A 37 -15.82 14.90 31.39
C GLU A 37 -16.24 15.42 32.78
N GLY A 38 -17.47 15.94 32.87
CA GLY A 38 -17.96 16.58 34.08
C GLY A 38 -19.37 17.14 33.95
N LYS A 39 -19.81 17.90 34.96
CA LYS A 39 -21.03 18.71 34.84
C LYS A 39 -20.72 19.91 33.95
N ASP A 40 -21.03 19.74 32.69
CA ASP A 40 -20.94 20.81 31.71
C ASP A 40 -22.31 21.49 31.68
N ASP A 41 -22.36 22.81 31.86
CA ASP A 41 -23.59 23.62 31.96
C ASP A 41 -24.36 23.66 30.61
N GLY A 42 -24.58 22.52 29.96
CA GLY A 42 -25.14 22.40 28.62
C GLY A 42 -24.18 22.75 27.49
N ILE A 43 -22.91 23.05 27.78
CA ILE A 43 -21.89 23.42 26.78
C ILE A 43 -21.02 22.22 26.48
N ASP A 44 -21.22 21.60 25.32
CA ASP A 44 -20.37 20.48 24.88
C ASP A 44 -19.18 20.97 24.04
N GLY A 45 -19.28 22.16 23.44
CA GLY A 45 -18.15 22.87 22.81
C GLY A 45 -18.38 24.37 22.66
N ILE A 46 -17.29 25.16 22.70
CA ILE A 46 -17.32 26.63 22.61
C ILE A 46 -16.02 27.15 22.01
N ASP A 47 -16.03 28.35 21.42
CA ASP A 47 -14.83 29.00 20.91
C ASP A 47 -14.17 29.96 21.91
N ASP A 48 -14.97 30.72 22.67
CA ASP A 48 -14.52 31.58 23.76
C ASP A 48 -15.55 31.62 24.90
N ILE A 49 -15.11 31.42 26.15
CA ILE A 49 -16.03 31.33 27.29
C ILE A 49 -16.53 32.70 27.78
N ALA A 50 -15.79 33.77 27.52
CA ALA A 50 -16.13 35.12 28.00
C ALA A 50 -17.08 35.82 27.01
N SER A 51 -16.87 35.63 25.72
CA SER A 51 -17.63 36.23 24.63
C SER A 51 -17.73 35.24 23.45
N PRO A 52 -18.54 34.17 23.57
CA PRO A 52 -18.65 33.16 22.53
C PRO A 52 -19.21 33.73 21.24
N SER A 53 -18.65 33.32 20.11
CA SER A 53 -19.31 33.51 18.81
C SER A 53 -20.14 32.28 18.42
N LEU A 54 -19.73 31.09 18.89
CA LEU A 54 -20.38 29.83 18.56
C LEU A 54 -20.37 28.87 19.76
N VAL A 55 -21.56 28.39 20.12
CA VAL A 55 -21.75 27.39 21.19
C VAL A 55 -22.34 26.12 20.61
N ILE A 56 -21.81 24.97 21.02
CA ILE A 56 -22.20 23.65 20.53
C ILE A 56 -22.83 22.86 21.68
N GLN A 57 -23.96 22.23 21.38
CA GLN A 57 -24.54 21.21 22.22
C GLN A 57 -24.76 19.91 21.42
N ALA A 58 -24.07 18.86 21.83
CA ALA A 58 -24.03 17.53 21.25
C ALA A 58 -24.78 16.52 22.13
N LYS A 59 -25.86 15.94 21.61
CA LYS A 59 -26.64 14.93 22.34
C LYS A 59 -26.82 13.63 21.60
N ARG A 60 -26.26 12.58 22.20
CA ARG A 60 -26.37 11.19 21.77
C ARG A 60 -27.48 10.48 22.53
N TRP A 61 -28.48 10.02 21.80
CA TRP A 61 -29.60 9.26 22.35
C TRP A 61 -29.85 7.99 21.53
N GLN A 62 -30.07 6.87 22.22
CA GLN A 62 -30.40 5.59 21.59
C GLN A 62 -31.92 5.53 21.33
N VAL A 63 -32.29 5.33 20.06
CA VAL A 63 -33.68 5.30 19.59
C VAL A 63 -34.53 4.27 20.34
N THR A 64 -33.92 3.18 20.81
CA THR A 64 -34.62 2.08 21.49
C THR A 64 -34.80 2.26 23.01
N LYS A 65 -34.09 3.20 23.66
CA LYS A 65 -34.11 3.36 25.13
C LYS A 65 -34.86 4.60 25.61
N ASN A 66 -35.10 5.57 24.73
CA ASN A 66 -35.75 6.82 25.11
C ASN A 66 -37.23 6.81 24.72
N HIS A 67 -38.12 6.74 25.71
CA HIS A 67 -39.57 6.88 25.53
C HIS A 67 -40.03 8.33 25.29
N THR A 68 -39.10 9.29 25.29
CA THR A 68 -39.36 10.73 25.10
C THR A 68 -38.99 11.16 23.68
N THR A 69 -39.77 12.05 23.06
CA THR A 69 -39.52 12.53 21.70
C THR A 69 -38.26 13.39 21.62
N ALA A 70 -37.50 13.29 20.52
CA ALA A 70 -36.30 14.10 20.26
C ALA A 70 -36.57 15.61 20.43
N VAL A 71 -37.73 16.07 19.98
CA VAL A 71 -38.19 17.46 20.10
C VAL A 71 -38.20 17.92 21.55
N LYS A 72 -38.79 17.13 22.47
CA LYS A 72 -38.85 17.51 23.89
C LYS A 72 -37.45 17.60 24.50
N LEU A 73 -36.59 16.61 24.23
CA LEU A 73 -35.23 16.59 24.77
C LEU A 73 -34.41 17.79 24.26
N LEU A 74 -34.52 18.13 22.98
CA LEU A 74 -33.84 19.29 22.42
C LEU A 74 -34.36 20.63 22.97
N LYS A 75 -35.65 20.73 23.31
CA LYS A 75 -36.19 21.91 24.01
C LYS A 75 -35.60 22.06 25.41
N GLU A 76 -35.47 20.96 26.15
CA GLU A 76 -34.84 20.98 27.48
C GLU A 76 -33.36 21.41 27.39
N GLU A 77 -32.67 21.05 26.30
CA GLU A 77 -31.31 21.54 26.03
C GLU A 77 -31.28 23.04 25.68
N ILE A 78 -32.25 23.54 24.91
CA ILE A 78 -32.41 24.98 24.64
C ILE A 78 -32.65 25.77 25.94
N ASP A 79 -33.44 25.21 26.87
CA ASP A 79 -33.68 25.87 28.16
C ASP A 79 -32.40 25.97 29.00
N LYS A 80 -31.55 24.93 28.96
CA LYS A 80 -30.25 24.96 29.66
C LYS A 80 -29.34 26.03 29.09
N ILE A 81 -29.21 26.14 27.77
CA ILE A 81 -28.29 27.13 27.19
C ILE A 81 -28.75 28.57 27.47
N ALA A 82 -30.06 28.81 27.57
CA ALA A 82 -30.60 30.10 27.98
C ALA A 82 -30.16 30.47 29.41
N LEU A 83 -30.27 29.53 30.35
CA LEU A 83 -29.79 29.72 31.73
C LEU A 83 -28.27 29.92 31.79
N THR A 84 -27.53 29.22 30.94
CA THR A 84 -26.07 29.32 30.85
C THR A 84 -25.63 30.69 30.34
N LYS A 85 -26.32 31.25 29.34
CA LYS A 85 -26.09 32.63 28.88
C LYS A 85 -26.17 33.62 30.05
N GLU A 86 -27.20 33.52 30.88
CA GLU A 86 -27.38 34.38 32.05
C GLU A 86 -26.31 34.14 33.11
N LYS A 87 -26.01 32.86 33.40
CA LYS A 87 -25.02 32.45 34.41
C LYS A 87 -23.61 32.99 34.10
N TYR A 88 -23.20 32.94 32.84
CA TYR A 88 -21.87 33.38 32.40
C TYR A 88 -21.83 34.85 31.95
N GLY A 89 -22.97 35.53 31.89
CA GLY A 89 -23.05 36.96 31.57
C GLY A 89 -22.65 37.29 30.13
N TRP A 90 -23.00 36.43 29.16
CA TRP A 90 -22.66 36.67 27.75
C TRP A 90 -23.47 37.86 27.20
N GLU A 91 -22.80 39.00 27.02
CA GLU A 91 -23.40 40.24 26.52
C GLU A 91 -23.59 40.26 24.99
N ALA A 92 -22.78 39.48 24.27
CA ALA A 92 -22.84 39.39 22.81
C ALA A 92 -23.86 38.33 22.34
N ASP A 93 -24.46 38.58 21.17
CA ASP A 93 -25.21 37.56 20.45
C ASP A 93 -24.24 36.45 19.98
N PHE A 94 -24.61 35.20 20.24
CA PHE A 94 -23.87 34.02 19.82
C PHE A 94 -24.74 33.17 18.93
N ASN A 95 -24.10 32.41 18.04
CA ASN A 95 -24.78 31.35 17.31
C ASN A 95 -24.72 30.05 18.12
N TYR A 96 -25.80 29.28 18.05
CA TYR A 96 -26.01 28.07 18.80
C TYR A 96 -26.23 26.90 17.85
N VAL A 97 -25.36 25.89 17.93
CA VAL A 97 -25.42 24.69 17.09
C VAL A 97 -25.82 23.50 17.94
N ILE A 98 -26.93 22.88 17.57
CA ILE A 98 -27.40 21.64 18.16
C ILE A 98 -27.04 20.50 17.22
N ILE A 99 -26.41 19.46 17.75
CA ILE A 99 -26.11 18.24 17.02
C ILE A 99 -26.61 17.01 17.76
N THR A 100 -27.34 16.14 17.07
CA THR A 100 -27.95 14.95 17.67
C THR A 100 -27.86 13.72 16.78
N SER A 101 -27.74 12.55 17.42
CA SER A 101 -27.83 11.26 16.74
C SER A 101 -29.27 10.87 16.36
N MET A 102 -30.29 11.58 16.85
CA MET A 102 -31.69 11.29 16.56
C MET A 102 -32.14 11.84 15.20
N GLY A 103 -33.17 11.23 14.62
CA GLY A 103 -33.87 11.79 13.47
C GLY A 103 -34.92 12.82 13.86
N LEU A 104 -35.13 13.81 13.00
CA LEU A 104 -36.16 14.83 13.15
C LEU A 104 -37.11 14.79 11.93
N SER A 105 -38.41 14.94 12.18
CA SER A 105 -39.39 15.18 11.12
C SER A 105 -39.43 16.67 10.76
N PRO A 106 -39.95 17.06 9.57
CA PRO A 106 -40.10 18.47 9.22
C PRO A 106 -40.92 19.27 10.25
N ALA A 107 -41.99 18.68 10.79
CA ALA A 107 -42.79 19.30 11.84
C ALA A 107 -42.01 19.46 13.15
N GLY A 108 -41.24 18.45 13.54
CA GLY A 108 -40.40 18.51 14.74
C GLY A 108 -39.27 19.54 14.62
N LEU A 109 -38.62 19.63 13.46
CA LEU A 109 -37.59 20.63 13.19
C LEU A 109 -38.16 22.05 13.30
N LYS A 110 -39.33 22.30 12.69
CA LYS A 110 -40.03 23.58 12.82
C LYS A 110 -40.37 23.90 14.28
N GLU A 111 -40.88 22.92 15.02
CA GLU A 111 -41.26 23.11 16.43
C GLU A 111 -40.06 23.45 17.33
N ILE A 112 -38.90 22.82 17.10
CA ILE A 112 -37.65 23.13 17.81
C ILE A 112 -37.21 24.56 17.49
N ARG A 113 -37.27 24.95 16.22
CA ARG A 113 -36.84 26.27 15.76
C ARG A 113 -37.72 27.39 16.29
N ASP A 114 -39.05 27.25 16.17
CA ASP A 114 -40.01 28.20 16.73
C ASP A 114 -39.82 28.35 18.26
N TYR A 115 -39.43 27.27 18.95
CA TYR A 115 -39.12 27.31 20.37
C TYR A 115 -37.81 28.03 20.67
N ALA A 116 -36.74 27.72 19.93
CA ALA A 116 -35.44 28.39 20.06
C ALA A 116 -35.56 29.90 19.84
N ASP A 117 -36.29 30.33 18.80
CA ASP A 117 -36.51 31.75 18.49
C ASP A 117 -37.23 32.50 19.63
N LYS A 118 -38.04 31.79 20.43
CA LYS A 118 -38.71 32.36 21.61
C LYS A 118 -37.78 32.46 22.82
N ILE A 119 -36.92 31.47 23.04
CA ILE A 119 -36.12 31.33 24.27
C ILE A 119 -34.75 32.01 24.14
N ILE A 120 -34.09 31.86 22.99
CA ILE A 120 -32.78 32.42 22.66
C ILE A 120 -32.84 33.05 21.25
N PRO A 121 -33.50 34.22 21.11
CA PRO A 121 -33.74 34.83 19.81
C PRO A 121 -32.47 35.00 18.99
N ASN A 122 -32.55 34.75 17.68
CA ASN A 122 -31.46 34.86 16.69
C ASN A 122 -30.29 33.88 16.87
N ALA A 123 -30.24 33.08 17.93
CA ALA A 123 -29.13 32.16 18.18
C ALA A 123 -29.09 30.98 17.18
N ILE A 124 -30.22 30.62 16.55
CA ILE A 124 -30.28 29.57 15.51
C ILE A 124 -30.77 30.22 14.20
N PRO A 125 -29.89 30.86 13.40
CA PRO A 125 -30.31 31.67 12.26
C PRO A 125 -31.02 30.87 11.15
N ASN A 126 -30.62 29.61 10.95
CA ASN A 126 -31.16 28.73 9.92
C ASN A 126 -31.00 27.24 10.28
N ASP A 127 -31.57 26.36 9.46
CA ASP A 127 -31.57 24.91 9.72
C ASP A 127 -30.17 24.28 9.69
N ASP A 128 -29.14 24.95 9.13
CA ASP A 128 -27.76 24.46 9.18
C ASP A 128 -27.19 24.38 10.60
N TYR A 129 -27.81 25.06 11.56
CA TYR A 129 -27.45 25.05 12.98
C TYR A 129 -28.10 23.90 13.76
N ILE A 130 -28.96 23.09 13.12
CA ILE A 130 -29.54 21.87 13.71
C ILE A 130 -29.07 20.67 12.88
N ILE A 131 -28.03 19.98 13.37
CA ILE A 131 -27.43 18.82 12.71
C ILE A 131 -28.02 17.55 13.32
N PHE A 132 -28.87 16.86 12.57
CA PHE A 132 -29.52 15.62 13.03
C PHE A 132 -29.13 14.44 12.12
N SER A 133 -29.67 13.24 12.38
CA SER A 133 -29.18 12.01 11.76
C SER A 133 -29.13 12.03 10.22
N SER A 134 -30.12 12.63 9.53
CA SER A 134 -30.08 12.73 8.07
C SER A 134 -29.04 13.74 7.56
N THR A 135 -28.81 14.83 8.30
CA THR A 135 -27.72 15.78 8.02
C THR A 135 -26.37 15.07 8.17
N LEU A 136 -26.17 14.28 9.22
CA LEU A 136 -24.96 13.47 9.42
C LEU A 136 -24.73 12.48 8.26
N THR A 137 -25.78 11.78 7.82
CA THR A 137 -25.73 10.90 6.64
C THR A 137 -25.32 11.66 5.39
N THR A 138 -25.86 12.86 5.17
CA THR A 138 -25.50 13.69 4.02
C THR A 138 -24.05 14.17 4.09
N LEU A 139 -23.57 14.55 5.27
CA LEU A 139 -22.20 15.00 5.47
C LEU A 139 -21.18 13.88 5.23
N SER A 140 -21.45 12.64 5.62
CA SER A 140 -20.50 11.53 5.43
C SER A 140 -20.26 11.16 3.97
N GLN A 141 -21.20 11.49 3.09
CA GLN A 141 -21.09 11.30 1.66
C GLN A 141 -20.25 12.40 0.99
N GLN A 142 -19.98 13.51 1.67
CA GLN A 142 -19.17 14.60 1.14
C GLN A 142 -17.68 14.35 1.36
N LYS A 143 -16.89 14.46 0.28
CA LYS A 143 -15.42 14.28 0.32
C LYS A 143 -14.75 15.15 1.40
N ALA A 144 -15.28 16.35 1.66
CA ALA A 144 -14.73 17.28 2.64
C ALA A 144 -14.83 16.82 4.11
N TYR A 145 -15.78 15.93 4.44
CA TYR A 145 -16.00 15.46 5.82
C TYR A 145 -15.61 13.99 6.03
N ARG A 146 -15.37 13.25 4.94
CA ARG A 146 -15.17 11.79 4.96
C ARG A 146 -14.09 11.34 5.96
N ASP A 147 -12.99 12.07 6.06
CA ASP A 147 -11.89 11.76 6.99
C ASP A 147 -12.33 11.83 8.46
N ILE A 148 -13.19 12.80 8.81
CA ILE A 148 -13.73 12.92 10.17
C ILE A 148 -14.55 11.66 10.50
N PHE A 149 -15.46 11.25 9.61
CA PHE A 149 -16.27 10.05 9.85
C PHE A 149 -15.43 8.76 9.90
N MET A 150 -14.36 8.65 9.12
CA MET A 150 -13.42 7.51 9.21
C MET A 150 -12.64 7.50 10.52
N ASN A 151 -12.17 8.65 11.01
CA ASN A 151 -11.41 8.77 12.25
C ASN A 151 -12.23 8.34 13.48
N TYR A 152 -13.54 8.59 13.45
CA TYR A 152 -14.48 8.17 14.50
C TYR A 152 -15.12 6.80 14.25
N GLY A 153 -14.64 6.02 13.27
CA GLY A 153 -15.12 4.66 13.00
C GLY A 153 -16.56 4.57 12.47
N LEU A 154 -17.12 5.68 11.97
CA LEU A 154 -18.49 5.78 11.48
C LEU A 154 -18.63 5.43 10.00
N LEU A 155 -17.52 5.42 9.26
CA LEU A 155 -17.40 4.85 7.93
C LEU A 155 -16.35 3.74 7.99
N GLU A 156 -16.70 2.54 7.53
CA GLU A 156 -15.69 1.50 7.31
C GLU A 156 -14.66 2.02 6.29
N LYS A 157 -13.37 1.78 6.56
CA LYS A 157 -12.39 1.72 5.48
C LYS A 157 -12.91 0.62 4.57
N ASP A 158 -13.39 0.98 3.39
CA ASP A 158 -13.88 0.06 2.35
C ASP A 158 -13.14 -1.27 2.46
N ILE A 159 -13.85 -2.35 2.82
CA ILE A 159 -13.24 -3.67 3.09
C ILE A 159 -12.37 -4.09 1.90
N THR A 160 -12.74 -3.69 0.68
CA THR A 160 -11.94 -3.88 -0.53
C THR A 160 -10.57 -3.20 -0.41
N ASN A 161 -10.54 -1.95 0.05
CA ASN A 161 -9.29 -1.23 0.32
C ASN A 161 -8.51 -1.84 1.48
N VAL A 162 -9.17 -2.34 2.52
CA VAL A 162 -8.49 -3.04 3.63
C VAL A 162 -7.84 -4.34 3.14
N LEU A 163 -8.55 -5.16 2.38
CA LEU A 163 -8.04 -6.41 1.81
C LEU A 163 -6.95 -6.16 0.76
N ARG A 164 -7.11 -5.14 -0.10
CA ARG A 164 -6.08 -4.68 -1.05
C ARG A 164 -4.81 -4.29 -0.29
N ASN A 165 -4.94 -3.46 0.74
CA ASN A 165 -3.80 -3.03 1.56
C ASN A 165 -3.13 -4.20 2.29
N ALA A 166 -3.90 -5.18 2.78
CA ALA A 166 -3.34 -6.38 3.40
C ALA A 166 -2.53 -7.23 2.40
N ARG A 167 -3.03 -7.41 1.17
CA ARG A 167 -2.30 -8.10 0.09
C ARG A 167 -1.03 -7.37 -0.29
N LEU A 168 -1.08 -6.05 -0.46
CA LEU A 168 0.09 -5.22 -0.77
C LEU A 168 1.16 -5.32 0.33
N LYS A 169 0.77 -5.26 1.61
CA LYS A 169 1.70 -5.47 2.74
C LYS A 169 2.37 -6.84 2.73
N SER A 170 1.63 -7.89 2.36
CA SER A 170 2.19 -9.23 2.23
C SER A 170 3.24 -9.30 1.12
N ILE A 171 3.01 -8.60 0.01
CA ILE A 171 3.95 -8.53 -1.12
C ILE A 171 5.18 -7.71 -0.75
N GLU A 172 5.00 -6.59 -0.05
CA GLU A 172 6.12 -5.78 0.47
C GLU A 172 7.00 -6.57 1.45
N ALA A 173 6.40 -7.44 2.26
CA ALA A 173 7.14 -8.36 3.13
C ALA A 173 7.92 -9.38 2.29
N GLU A 174 7.27 -10.05 1.34
CA GLU A 174 7.91 -11.02 0.45
C GLU A 174 9.09 -10.42 -0.34
N SER A 175 8.89 -9.22 -0.89
CA SER A 175 9.92 -8.46 -1.62
C SER A 175 11.15 -8.21 -0.73
N ARG A 176 10.94 -7.80 0.53
CA ARG A 176 12.04 -7.60 1.49
C ARG A 176 12.74 -8.91 1.86
N ASP A 177 11.97 -9.97 2.10
CA ASP A 177 12.50 -11.28 2.48
C ASP A 177 13.32 -11.90 1.34
N TYR A 178 12.94 -11.68 0.07
CA TYR A 178 13.68 -12.18 -1.08
C TYR A 178 15.13 -11.66 -1.13
N PHE A 179 15.37 -10.42 -0.70
CA PHE A 179 16.71 -9.83 -0.65
C PHE A 179 17.46 -10.08 0.66
N SER A 180 16.87 -10.76 1.64
CA SER A 180 17.48 -10.96 2.96
C SER A 180 18.84 -11.69 2.91
N ASP A 181 19.00 -12.61 1.96
CA ASP A 181 20.24 -13.37 1.74
C ASP A 181 21.11 -12.80 0.59
N PHE A 182 20.65 -11.72 -0.06
CA PHE A 182 21.38 -11.07 -1.14
C PHE A 182 22.38 -10.06 -0.59
N ASP A 183 23.66 -10.28 -0.90
CA ASP A 183 24.73 -9.39 -0.51
C ASP A 183 25.41 -8.83 -1.78
N ALA A 184 25.16 -7.55 -2.03
CA ALA A 184 25.70 -6.82 -3.17
C ALA A 184 27.24 -6.73 -3.14
N HIS A 185 27.89 -6.91 -1.97
CA HIS A 185 29.36 -6.90 -1.85
C HIS A 185 30.04 -8.02 -2.66
N TYR A 186 29.35 -9.15 -2.83
CA TYR A 186 29.84 -10.29 -3.60
C TYR A 186 29.26 -10.33 -5.02
N PHE A 187 28.52 -9.31 -5.43
CA PHE A 187 28.04 -9.20 -6.80
C PHE A 187 29.15 -8.64 -7.70
N VAL A 188 29.26 -9.17 -8.92
CA VAL A 188 30.17 -8.65 -9.94
C VAL A 188 29.34 -7.95 -10.99
N GLU A 189 29.51 -6.63 -11.09
CA GLU A 189 28.91 -5.85 -12.15
C GLU A 189 29.51 -6.25 -13.50
N THR A 190 28.66 -6.69 -14.41
CA THR A 190 29.04 -7.04 -15.78
C THR A 190 28.22 -6.18 -16.73
N ARG A 191 28.72 -6.01 -17.96
CA ARG A 191 27.96 -5.30 -19.01
C ARG A 191 26.55 -5.85 -19.22
N PHE A 192 26.37 -7.16 -19.00
CA PHE A 192 25.08 -7.83 -19.16
C PHE A 192 24.04 -7.39 -18.14
N LEU A 193 24.44 -6.92 -16.94
CA LEU A 193 23.51 -6.33 -15.98
C LEU A 193 22.92 -5.02 -16.53
N GLY A 194 23.77 -4.14 -17.06
CA GLY A 194 23.33 -2.89 -17.68
C GLY A 194 22.45 -3.13 -18.91
N GLU A 195 22.87 -4.04 -19.79
CA GLU A 195 22.07 -4.48 -20.94
C GLU A 195 20.69 -5.00 -20.50
N ALA A 196 20.65 -5.85 -19.46
CA ALA A 196 19.41 -6.40 -18.91
C ALA A 196 18.48 -5.33 -18.34
N TYR A 197 19.04 -4.39 -17.56
CA TYR A 197 18.28 -3.29 -16.98
C TYR A 197 17.64 -2.42 -18.07
N HIS A 198 18.40 -2.05 -19.11
CA HIS A 198 17.86 -1.23 -20.20
C HIS A 198 16.83 -1.97 -21.06
N ILE A 199 16.97 -3.28 -21.27
CA ILE A 199 15.93 -4.07 -21.95
C ILE A 199 14.65 -4.10 -21.10
N LEU A 200 14.75 -4.37 -19.80
CA LEU A 200 13.58 -4.36 -18.92
C LEU A 200 12.89 -2.99 -18.89
N GLN A 201 13.64 -1.89 -18.84
CA GLN A 201 13.08 -0.53 -18.87
C GLN A 201 12.36 -0.20 -20.18
N ARG A 202 12.84 -0.72 -21.31
CA ARG A 202 12.27 -0.41 -22.63
C ARG A 202 11.13 -1.34 -23.03
N GLU A 203 11.21 -2.60 -22.61
CA GLU A 203 10.42 -3.69 -23.18
C GLU A 203 9.59 -4.43 -22.13
N HIS A 204 9.86 -4.19 -20.85
CA HIS A 204 9.19 -4.76 -19.68
C HIS A 204 9.23 -6.29 -19.58
N ILE A 205 9.91 -6.96 -20.50
CA ILE A 205 10.16 -8.40 -20.45
C ILE A 205 11.57 -8.73 -20.92
N LEU A 206 12.23 -9.64 -20.18
CA LEU A 206 13.58 -10.10 -20.46
C LEU A 206 13.68 -11.61 -20.22
N LEU A 207 14.39 -12.32 -21.10
CA LEU A 207 14.79 -13.71 -20.92
C LEU A 207 16.30 -13.82 -20.77
N ILE A 208 16.77 -14.26 -19.60
CA ILE A 208 18.19 -14.52 -19.33
C ILE A 208 18.47 -16.02 -19.45
N GLN A 209 19.40 -16.38 -20.33
CA GLN A 209 19.88 -17.75 -20.49
C GLN A 209 21.37 -17.91 -20.20
N GLY A 210 21.79 -19.16 -19.99
CA GLY A 210 23.18 -19.51 -19.74
C GLY A 210 23.32 -20.86 -19.04
N PRO A 211 24.54 -21.43 -18.94
CA PRO A 211 24.78 -22.71 -18.29
C PRO A 211 24.46 -22.67 -16.77
N ALA A 212 24.40 -23.84 -16.14
CA ALA A 212 24.22 -23.94 -14.69
C ALA A 212 25.39 -23.25 -13.96
N GLY A 213 25.10 -22.55 -12.86
CA GLY A 213 26.13 -21.88 -12.04
C GLY A 213 26.70 -20.58 -12.62
N ILE A 214 26.28 -20.13 -13.82
CA ILE A 214 26.79 -18.90 -14.46
C ILE A 214 26.31 -17.60 -13.77
N GLY A 215 25.37 -17.67 -12.83
CA GLY A 215 24.87 -16.49 -12.09
C GLY A 215 23.55 -15.89 -12.60
N LYS A 216 22.74 -16.61 -13.38
CA LYS A 216 21.41 -16.14 -13.85
C LYS A 216 20.51 -15.62 -12.72
N THR A 217 20.28 -16.47 -11.70
CA THR A 217 19.46 -16.12 -10.53
C THR A 217 20.04 -14.90 -9.82
N THR A 218 21.36 -14.85 -9.63
CA THR A 218 22.06 -13.70 -9.04
C THR A 218 21.86 -12.42 -9.85
N THR A 219 21.92 -12.48 -11.18
CA THR A 219 21.65 -11.33 -12.06
C THR A 219 20.19 -10.89 -11.93
N CYS A 220 19.22 -11.80 -11.90
CA CYS A 220 17.81 -11.48 -11.64
C CYS A 220 17.61 -10.79 -10.28
N SER A 221 18.24 -11.31 -9.22
CA SER A 221 18.18 -10.68 -7.90
C SER A 221 18.79 -9.28 -7.91
N MET A 222 19.94 -9.08 -8.56
CA MET A 222 20.53 -7.74 -8.64
C MET A 222 19.64 -6.77 -9.43
N LEU A 223 19.01 -7.21 -10.52
CA LEU A 223 18.00 -6.40 -11.23
C LEU A 223 16.85 -6.04 -10.29
N GLY A 224 16.31 -7.01 -9.56
CA GLY A 224 15.25 -6.77 -8.57
C GLY A 224 15.66 -5.72 -7.54
N ASN A 225 16.88 -5.81 -7.03
CA ASN A 225 17.42 -4.84 -6.08
C ASN A 225 17.57 -3.44 -6.69
N LEU A 226 18.00 -3.31 -7.96
CA LEU A 226 18.05 -2.02 -8.65
C LEU A 226 16.66 -1.39 -8.82
N PHE A 227 15.65 -2.19 -9.16
CA PHE A 227 14.26 -1.73 -9.27
C PHE A 227 13.67 -1.36 -7.91
N LEU A 228 13.94 -2.13 -6.86
CA LEU A 228 13.47 -1.85 -5.51
C LEU A 228 14.02 -0.51 -4.98
N ASN A 229 15.26 -0.18 -5.32
CA ASN A 229 15.93 1.06 -4.93
C ASN A 229 15.75 2.19 -5.98
N ASN A 230 14.72 2.12 -6.82
CA ASN A 230 14.41 3.19 -7.76
C ASN A 230 13.86 4.41 -7.01
N ASN A 231 14.38 5.60 -7.34
CA ASN A 231 14.01 6.85 -6.65
C ASN A 231 12.76 7.53 -7.22
N GLU A 232 12.33 7.15 -8.42
CA GLU A 232 11.21 7.78 -9.14
C GLU A 232 9.91 7.01 -8.94
N ASN A 233 10.00 5.68 -8.85
CA ASN A 233 8.87 4.77 -8.92
C ASN A 233 8.94 3.72 -7.81
N ILE A 234 7.81 3.39 -7.19
CA ILE A 234 7.73 2.32 -6.19
C ILE A 234 7.66 0.97 -6.92
N PHE A 235 8.52 0.03 -6.55
CA PHE A 235 8.52 -1.33 -7.07
C PHE A 235 8.25 -2.36 -5.98
N ASP A 236 7.36 -3.30 -6.27
CA ASP A 236 7.29 -4.58 -5.58
C ASP A 236 7.98 -5.66 -6.40
N ILE A 237 8.80 -6.47 -5.74
CA ILE A 237 9.50 -7.57 -6.37
C ILE A 237 8.95 -8.88 -5.84
N ILE A 238 8.57 -9.79 -6.74
CA ILE A 238 8.13 -11.15 -6.36
C ILE A 238 8.84 -12.20 -7.20
N VAL A 239 9.02 -13.39 -6.62
CA VAL A 239 9.59 -14.54 -7.34
C VAL A 239 8.58 -15.65 -7.43
N ARG A 240 8.36 -16.13 -8.64
CA ARG A 240 7.30 -17.10 -8.95
C ARG A 240 7.83 -18.20 -9.85
N LYS A 241 7.08 -19.29 -9.93
CA LYS A 241 7.29 -20.30 -10.96
C LYS A 241 6.30 -20.11 -12.08
N VAL A 242 6.53 -20.78 -13.21
CA VAL A 242 5.68 -20.64 -14.39
C VAL A 242 4.25 -21.11 -14.15
N GLU A 243 4.03 -22.02 -13.21
CA GLU A 243 2.69 -22.45 -12.81
C GLU A 243 1.87 -21.31 -12.17
N ASP A 244 2.53 -20.30 -11.60
CA ASP A 244 1.90 -19.19 -10.88
C ASP A 244 1.54 -18.00 -11.79
N ILE A 245 1.72 -18.10 -13.12
CA ILE A 245 1.47 -16.98 -14.05
C ILE A 245 0.06 -16.41 -13.91
N ASN A 246 -0.96 -17.27 -13.75
CA ASN A 246 -2.34 -16.79 -13.59
C ASN A 246 -2.54 -16.03 -12.27
N GLU A 247 -1.83 -16.41 -11.21
CA GLU A 247 -1.85 -15.70 -9.93
C GLU A 247 -1.20 -14.32 -10.06
N VAL A 248 -0.06 -14.25 -10.77
CA VAL A 248 0.62 -12.99 -11.11
C VAL A 248 -0.30 -12.06 -11.88
N LEU A 249 -0.99 -12.56 -12.91
CA LEU A 249 -1.93 -11.75 -13.70
C LEU A 249 -3.12 -11.28 -12.86
N THR A 250 -3.65 -12.14 -11.98
CA THR A 250 -4.74 -11.76 -11.06
C THR A 250 -4.27 -10.69 -10.09
N LEU A 251 -3.07 -10.85 -9.53
CA LEU A 251 -2.44 -9.88 -8.64
C LEU A 251 -2.24 -8.53 -9.33
N TYR A 252 -1.66 -8.55 -10.53
CA TYR A 252 -1.43 -7.37 -11.36
C TYR A 252 -2.73 -6.61 -11.64
N ASN A 253 -3.74 -7.31 -12.17
CA ASN A 253 -5.03 -6.70 -12.51
C ASN A 253 -5.74 -6.11 -11.29
N GLY A 254 -5.65 -6.76 -10.12
CA GLY A 254 -6.35 -6.31 -8.92
C GLY A 254 -5.69 -5.16 -8.17
N ASN A 255 -4.38 -4.93 -8.35
CA ASN A 255 -3.62 -4.05 -7.46
C ASN A 255 -2.71 -3.04 -8.17
N TYR A 256 -2.31 -3.31 -9.42
CA TYR A 256 -1.29 -2.53 -10.14
C TYR A 256 -1.78 -1.94 -11.45
N ARG A 257 -2.63 -2.64 -12.20
CA ARG A 257 -3.02 -2.24 -13.57
C ARG A 257 -3.50 -0.78 -13.72
N ASP A 258 -4.28 -0.31 -12.75
CA ASP A 258 -4.82 1.05 -12.72
C ASP A 258 -4.13 1.93 -11.65
N ASN A 259 -2.89 1.59 -11.28
CA ASN A 259 -2.07 2.30 -10.30
C ASN A 259 -0.76 2.76 -10.93
N GLU A 260 -0.71 4.04 -11.30
CA GLU A 260 0.45 4.63 -11.99
C GLU A 260 1.67 4.82 -11.07
N ASP A 261 1.45 4.89 -9.74
CA ASP A 261 2.51 5.17 -8.77
C ASP A 261 3.26 3.89 -8.31
N ARG A 262 2.83 2.71 -8.75
CA ARG A 262 3.32 1.43 -8.24
C ARG A 262 3.49 0.40 -9.33
N ASN A 263 4.68 -0.21 -9.36
CA ASN A 263 5.13 -1.14 -10.37
C ASN A 263 5.32 -2.53 -9.76
N LEU A 264 5.06 -3.56 -10.56
CA LEU A 264 5.30 -4.95 -10.19
C LEU A 264 6.42 -5.52 -11.06
N PHE A 265 7.50 -5.99 -10.42
CA PHE A 265 8.56 -6.73 -11.10
C PHE A 265 8.55 -8.19 -10.66
N VAL A 266 8.35 -9.09 -11.63
CA VAL A 266 8.20 -10.53 -11.39
C VAL A 266 9.39 -11.27 -11.97
N ILE A 267 10.07 -12.06 -11.13
CA ILE A 267 11.15 -12.96 -11.53
C ILE A 267 10.60 -14.39 -11.61
N PHE A 268 10.71 -15.01 -12.77
CA PHE A 268 10.47 -16.45 -12.94
C PHE A 268 11.81 -17.18 -13.01
N ASP A 269 12.26 -17.69 -11.86
CA ASP A 269 13.52 -18.42 -11.73
C ASP A 269 13.37 -19.88 -12.18
N ASP A 270 14.33 -20.35 -12.99
CA ASP A 270 14.28 -21.66 -13.66
C ASP A 270 12.94 -21.87 -14.40
N PHE A 271 12.56 -20.93 -15.27
CA PHE A 271 11.18 -20.83 -15.82
C PHE A 271 10.72 -22.09 -16.57
N LEU A 272 11.64 -22.84 -17.18
CA LEU A 272 11.33 -24.11 -17.85
C LEU A 272 11.45 -25.34 -16.93
N GLY A 273 11.88 -25.11 -15.68
CA GLY A 273 12.10 -26.15 -14.68
C GLY A 273 13.11 -27.21 -15.10
N ARG A 274 13.02 -28.39 -14.46
CA ARG A 274 13.84 -29.57 -14.76
C ARG A 274 13.19 -30.56 -15.73
N ASN A 275 11.88 -30.45 -15.95
CA ASN A 275 11.10 -31.41 -16.74
C ASN A 275 10.85 -30.86 -18.15
N LYS A 276 11.66 -31.36 -19.09
CA LYS A 276 11.74 -30.93 -20.50
C LYS A 276 10.45 -31.08 -21.33
N PHE A 277 9.41 -31.71 -20.79
CA PHE A 277 8.19 -32.11 -21.50
C PHE A 277 6.92 -31.40 -21.04
N ASP A 278 6.99 -30.55 -20.00
CA ASP A 278 5.81 -30.01 -19.31
C ASP A 278 5.34 -28.63 -19.81
N VAL A 279 5.91 -28.13 -20.91
CA VAL A 279 5.32 -26.96 -21.59
C VAL A 279 4.10 -27.43 -22.40
N GLY A 280 3.08 -27.88 -21.68
CA GLY A 280 1.78 -28.22 -22.23
C GLY A 280 1.09 -26.97 -22.79
N GLU A 281 0.08 -27.18 -23.63
CA GLU A 281 -0.68 -26.12 -24.31
C GLU A 281 -1.15 -25.00 -23.35
N ARG A 282 -1.55 -25.37 -22.13
CA ARG A 282 -1.98 -24.42 -21.09
C ARG A 282 -0.86 -23.47 -20.66
N VAL A 283 0.36 -23.98 -20.44
CA VAL A 283 1.52 -23.18 -20.04
C VAL A 283 1.90 -22.21 -21.15
N LEU A 284 1.84 -22.64 -22.42
CA LEU A 284 2.08 -21.75 -23.57
C LEU A 284 1.08 -20.60 -23.62
N GLN A 285 -0.20 -20.88 -23.43
CA GLN A 285 -1.22 -19.83 -23.39
C GLN A 285 -0.97 -18.84 -22.26
N ASP A 286 -0.57 -19.31 -21.10
CA ASP A 286 -0.27 -18.46 -19.96
C ASP A 286 0.98 -17.59 -20.21
N ILE A 287 2.03 -18.14 -20.83
CA ILE A 287 3.20 -17.35 -21.28
C ILE A 287 2.79 -16.28 -22.30
N ARG A 288 1.91 -16.60 -23.26
CA ARG A 288 1.40 -15.61 -24.24
C ARG A 288 0.63 -14.47 -23.55
N LYS A 289 -0.21 -14.79 -22.56
CA LYS A 289 -0.92 -13.77 -21.77
C LYS A 289 0.05 -12.91 -20.97
N LEU A 290 1.05 -13.53 -20.35
CA LEU A 290 2.08 -12.85 -19.57
C LEU A 290 2.86 -11.86 -20.45
N TYR A 291 3.34 -12.32 -21.60
CA TYR A 291 4.00 -11.48 -22.60
C TYR A 291 3.14 -10.27 -22.98
N SER A 292 1.89 -10.53 -23.39
CA SER A 292 0.94 -9.49 -23.80
C SER A 292 0.66 -8.49 -22.67
N ALA A 293 0.55 -8.94 -21.43
CA ALA A 293 0.35 -8.06 -20.29
C ALA A 293 1.57 -7.14 -20.07
N SER A 294 2.79 -7.68 -20.08
CA SER A 294 4.00 -6.86 -19.89
C SER A 294 4.22 -5.85 -21.00
N THR A 295 3.99 -6.22 -22.27
CA THR A 295 4.33 -5.35 -23.41
C THR A 295 3.29 -4.27 -23.68
N ASN A 296 2.06 -4.43 -23.17
CA ASN A 296 0.95 -3.49 -23.38
C ASN A 296 0.71 -2.58 -22.15
N THR A 297 1.56 -2.64 -21.14
CA THR A 297 1.42 -1.89 -19.90
C THR A 297 2.75 -1.27 -19.51
N ASN A 298 2.74 -0.23 -18.69
CA ASN A 298 3.96 0.52 -18.32
C ASN A 298 4.52 0.15 -16.94
N ASN A 299 3.82 -0.68 -16.17
CA ASN A 299 4.12 -0.93 -14.77
C ASN A 299 4.16 -2.42 -14.38
N LEU A 300 4.24 -3.33 -15.37
CA LEU A 300 4.49 -4.76 -15.16
C LEU A 300 5.78 -5.20 -15.85
N PHE A 301 6.80 -5.48 -15.05
CA PHE A 301 8.13 -5.92 -15.50
C PHE A 301 8.31 -7.41 -15.24
N ILE A 302 8.98 -8.11 -16.15
CA ILE A 302 9.10 -9.57 -16.11
C ILE A 302 10.52 -10.00 -16.48
N CYS A 303 11.16 -10.77 -15.60
CA CYS A 303 12.43 -11.40 -15.89
C CYS A 303 12.29 -12.92 -15.81
N LEU A 304 12.44 -13.58 -16.94
CA LEU A 304 12.50 -15.03 -17.07
C LEU A 304 13.96 -15.45 -17.05
N ASN A 305 14.30 -16.55 -16.36
CA ASN A 305 15.62 -17.15 -16.55
C ASN A 305 15.54 -18.67 -16.80
N SER A 306 16.46 -19.19 -17.63
CA SER A 306 16.52 -20.64 -17.90
C SER A 306 17.91 -21.09 -18.31
N ARG A 307 18.17 -22.40 -18.22
CA ARG A 307 19.40 -22.99 -18.75
C ARG A 307 19.34 -23.04 -20.27
N THR A 308 20.44 -22.67 -20.93
CA THR A 308 20.53 -22.67 -22.41
C THR A 308 20.09 -23.99 -23.02
N GLN A 309 20.56 -25.12 -22.48
CA GLN A 309 20.17 -26.45 -22.99
C GLN A 309 18.68 -26.72 -22.84
N ILE A 310 18.07 -26.29 -21.73
CA ILE A 310 16.65 -26.53 -21.48
C ILE A 310 15.80 -25.67 -22.43
N LEU A 311 16.20 -24.41 -22.65
CA LEU A 311 15.54 -23.54 -23.63
C LEU A 311 15.66 -24.09 -25.05
N GLN A 312 16.84 -24.58 -25.43
CA GLN A 312 17.07 -25.18 -26.75
C GLN A 312 16.26 -26.46 -26.93
N ASP A 313 16.29 -27.37 -25.94
CA ASP A 313 15.50 -28.61 -25.97
C ASP A 313 14.00 -28.29 -26.12
N ALA A 314 13.47 -27.33 -25.36
CA ALA A 314 12.07 -26.92 -25.44
C ALA A 314 11.69 -26.36 -26.82
N ARG A 315 12.58 -25.57 -27.45
CA ARG A 315 12.37 -25.08 -28.83
C ARG A 315 12.38 -26.22 -29.85
N ILE A 316 13.20 -27.25 -29.67
CA ILE A 316 13.24 -28.39 -30.60
C ILE A 316 11.99 -29.29 -30.45
N VAL A 317 11.55 -29.50 -29.21
CA VAL A 317 10.48 -30.46 -28.90
C VAL A 317 9.09 -29.87 -29.12
N ASN A 318 8.91 -28.55 -29.00
CA ASN A 318 7.60 -27.89 -29.10
C ASN A 318 7.63 -26.74 -30.12
N PHE A 319 7.00 -26.96 -31.28
CA PHE A 319 6.92 -25.97 -32.37
C PHE A 319 6.22 -24.66 -31.96
N GLU A 320 5.13 -24.74 -31.18
CA GLU A 320 4.42 -23.54 -30.73
C GLU A 320 5.24 -22.72 -29.73
N PHE A 321 6.02 -23.40 -28.88
CA PHE A 321 6.99 -22.74 -28.01
C PHE A 321 8.11 -22.07 -28.82
N GLN A 322 8.67 -22.77 -29.81
CA GLN A 322 9.67 -22.22 -30.71
C GLN A 322 9.16 -20.95 -31.37
N LYS A 323 7.96 -21.01 -31.96
CA LYS A 323 7.32 -19.87 -32.60
C LYS A 323 7.15 -18.69 -31.64
N LEU A 324 6.69 -18.96 -30.42
CA LEU A 324 6.56 -17.93 -29.37
C LEU A 324 7.92 -17.27 -29.07
N ILE A 325 8.98 -18.04 -28.86
CA ILE A 325 10.30 -17.49 -28.55
C ILE A 325 10.87 -16.73 -29.76
N ASP A 326 10.76 -17.29 -30.96
CA ASP A 326 11.35 -16.72 -32.16
C ASP A 326 10.63 -15.41 -32.55
N GLU A 327 9.30 -15.40 -32.61
CA GLU A 327 8.50 -14.22 -32.96
C GLU A 327 8.52 -13.15 -31.85
N ASN A 328 8.30 -13.55 -30.60
CA ASN A 328 8.06 -12.58 -29.51
C ASN A 328 9.35 -12.14 -28.80
N PHE A 329 10.39 -12.98 -28.74
CA PHE A 329 11.61 -12.67 -27.98
C PHE A 329 12.83 -12.39 -28.87
N ILE A 330 12.93 -12.97 -30.06
CA ILE A 330 14.12 -12.86 -30.91
C ILE A 330 13.93 -11.84 -32.03
N GLU A 331 12.99 -12.09 -32.95
CA GLU A 331 12.91 -11.39 -34.23
C GLU A 331 12.55 -9.90 -34.07
N ASN A 332 11.62 -9.60 -33.17
CA ASN A 332 11.08 -8.25 -33.10
C ASN A 332 11.96 -7.29 -32.29
N ARG A 333 12.58 -7.73 -31.18
CA ARG A 333 13.17 -6.80 -30.20
C ARG A 333 14.32 -7.33 -29.32
N ASN A 334 14.82 -8.53 -29.61
CA ASN A 334 15.98 -9.17 -28.95
C ASN A 334 15.97 -9.10 -27.41
N PHE A 335 14.95 -9.70 -26.80
CA PHE A 335 14.75 -9.78 -25.35
C PHE A 335 15.60 -10.85 -24.66
N ILE A 336 16.54 -11.48 -25.36
CA ILE A 336 17.32 -12.59 -24.84
C ILE A 336 18.74 -12.14 -24.54
N ILE A 337 19.16 -12.33 -23.29
CA ILE A 337 20.55 -12.18 -22.88
C ILE A 337 21.14 -13.58 -22.64
N ASP A 338 22.30 -13.83 -23.24
CA ASP A 338 23.06 -15.07 -23.03
C ASP A 338 24.32 -14.82 -22.21
N LEU A 339 24.26 -15.17 -20.92
CA LEU A 339 25.36 -15.02 -19.97
C LEU A 339 26.53 -15.98 -20.25
N SER A 340 26.39 -16.96 -21.15
CA SER A 340 27.54 -17.76 -21.58
C SER A 340 28.62 -16.91 -22.26
N ARG A 341 28.25 -15.72 -22.74
CA ARG A 341 29.11 -14.74 -23.41
C ARG A 341 29.91 -13.84 -22.46
N TYR A 342 29.93 -14.13 -21.16
CA TYR A 342 30.87 -13.49 -20.23
C TYR A 342 32.30 -13.63 -20.73
N SER A 343 33.06 -12.54 -20.61
CA SER A 343 34.49 -12.59 -20.88
C SER A 343 35.20 -13.45 -19.85
N GLU A 344 36.40 -13.94 -20.17
CA GLU A 344 37.22 -14.70 -19.20
C GLU A 344 37.53 -13.85 -17.95
N ILE A 345 37.63 -12.53 -18.11
CA ILE A 345 37.83 -11.58 -17.00
C ILE A 345 36.58 -11.54 -16.11
N ASP A 346 35.38 -11.41 -16.69
CA ASP A 346 34.12 -11.44 -15.93
C ASP A 346 33.99 -12.75 -15.15
N ARG A 347 34.27 -13.88 -15.81
CA ARG A 347 34.24 -15.22 -15.19
C ARG A 347 35.23 -15.32 -14.03
N ALA A 348 36.44 -14.79 -14.20
CA ALA A 348 37.45 -14.77 -13.15
C ALA A 348 37.00 -13.94 -11.93
N TYR A 349 36.43 -12.76 -12.14
CA TYR A 349 35.88 -11.94 -11.06
C TYR A 349 34.71 -12.61 -10.36
N ILE A 350 33.76 -13.17 -11.13
CA ILE A 350 32.60 -13.89 -10.57
C ILE A 350 33.07 -15.07 -9.71
N PHE A 351 34.03 -15.85 -10.22
CA PHE A 351 34.62 -16.96 -9.50
C PHE A 351 35.27 -16.48 -8.19
N ARG A 352 36.08 -15.42 -8.25
CA ARG A 352 36.72 -14.82 -7.07
C ARG A 352 35.71 -14.34 -6.03
N LYS A 353 34.66 -13.61 -6.44
CA LYS A 353 33.63 -13.14 -5.49
C LYS A 353 32.81 -14.27 -4.89
N THR A 354 32.51 -15.30 -5.68
CA THR A 354 31.85 -16.52 -5.17
C THR A 354 32.72 -17.23 -4.13
N PHE A 355 34.03 -17.27 -4.38
CA PHE A 355 35.00 -17.81 -3.44
C PHE A 355 35.07 -17.00 -2.15
N GLU A 356 35.20 -15.68 -2.24
CA GLU A 356 35.20 -14.77 -1.08
C GLU A 356 33.92 -14.96 -0.24
N LYS A 357 32.74 -14.99 -0.88
CA LYS A 357 31.46 -15.25 -0.21
C LYS A 357 31.47 -16.58 0.56
N LYS A 358 31.98 -17.64 -0.05
CA LYS A 358 32.06 -18.96 0.59
C LYS A 358 33.06 -18.96 1.75
N LEU A 359 34.18 -18.27 1.62
CA LEU A 359 35.19 -18.17 2.67
C LEU A 359 34.64 -17.49 3.93
N HIS A 360 33.87 -16.40 3.75
CA HIS A 360 33.25 -15.67 4.86
C HIS A 360 32.28 -16.53 5.68
N SER A 361 31.64 -17.54 5.08
CA SER A 361 30.66 -18.40 5.76
C SER A 361 31.26 -19.64 6.44
N LEU A 362 32.58 -19.85 6.36
CA LEU A 362 33.24 -21.08 6.83
C LEU A 362 33.94 -20.89 8.19
N GLY A 363 34.14 -22.00 8.92
CA GLY A 363 34.99 -22.04 10.10
C GLY A 363 36.49 -22.03 9.75
N ASP A 364 37.37 -21.76 10.72
CA ASP A 364 38.79 -21.48 10.47
C ASP A 364 39.56 -22.62 9.79
N ILE A 365 39.25 -23.88 10.11
CA ILE A 365 39.88 -25.06 9.48
C ILE A 365 39.48 -25.16 8.01
N ASP A 366 38.19 -25.01 7.71
CA ASP A 366 37.66 -25.09 6.34
C ASP A 366 38.13 -23.91 5.47
N LYS A 367 38.31 -22.73 6.08
CA LYS A 367 38.90 -21.56 5.42
C LYS A 367 40.31 -21.86 4.93
N LEU A 368 41.16 -22.44 5.77
CA LEU A 368 42.55 -22.78 5.41
C LEU A 368 42.60 -23.79 4.27
N GLU A 369 41.75 -24.83 4.30
CA GLU A 369 41.67 -25.82 3.22
C GLU A 369 41.22 -25.16 1.90
N LEU A 370 40.18 -24.33 1.95
CA LEU A 370 39.61 -23.68 0.78
C LEU A 370 40.59 -22.67 0.14
N VAL A 371 41.30 -21.88 0.95
CA VAL A 371 42.38 -20.97 0.50
C VAL A 371 43.53 -21.77 -0.13
N GLY A 372 43.91 -22.91 0.45
CA GLY A 372 44.91 -23.80 -0.13
C GLY A 372 44.52 -24.29 -1.53
N LYS A 373 43.26 -24.71 -1.72
CA LYS A 373 42.73 -25.13 -3.03
C LYS A 373 42.73 -23.99 -4.04
N TYR A 374 42.33 -22.78 -3.64
CA TYR A 374 42.32 -21.61 -4.52
C TYR A 374 43.73 -21.21 -4.96
N ASN A 375 44.68 -21.17 -4.03
CA ASN A 375 46.08 -20.84 -4.34
C ASN A 375 46.71 -21.88 -5.30
N ASN A 376 46.33 -23.15 -5.20
CA ASN A 376 46.75 -24.17 -6.17
C ASN A 376 46.14 -23.95 -7.57
N LEU A 377 44.91 -23.43 -7.66
CA LEU A 377 44.22 -23.15 -8.92
C LEU A 377 44.83 -21.96 -9.68
N ILE A 378 45.23 -20.89 -8.98
CA ILE A 378 45.80 -19.68 -9.61
C ILE A 378 47.31 -19.79 -9.93
N GLY A 379 48.00 -20.80 -9.39
CA GLY A 379 49.43 -21.02 -9.59
C GLY A 379 50.35 -20.10 -8.75
N LYS A 380 51.60 -20.54 -8.53
CA LYS A 380 52.58 -19.93 -7.58
C LYS A 380 53.16 -18.54 -7.97
N GLY A 381 52.55 -17.79 -8.90
CA GLY A 381 53.13 -16.54 -9.43
C GLY A 381 52.15 -15.36 -9.58
N LEU A 382 50.86 -15.56 -9.34
CA LEU A 382 49.86 -14.50 -9.23
C LEU A 382 49.66 -14.17 -7.75
N TYR A 383 49.32 -12.92 -7.40
CA TYR A 383 49.11 -12.46 -6.01
C TYR A 383 48.35 -13.53 -5.20
N SER A 384 49.09 -14.30 -4.40
CA SER A 384 48.50 -15.30 -3.53
C SER A 384 47.60 -14.59 -2.55
N ILE A 385 46.42 -15.17 -2.27
CA ILE A 385 45.62 -14.67 -1.17
C ILE A 385 46.38 -15.05 0.10
N GLY A 386 47.13 -14.10 0.64
CA GLY A 386 47.75 -14.22 1.95
C GLY A 386 46.67 -14.35 3.01
N ILE A 387 47.00 -15.04 4.10
CA ILE A 387 46.15 -15.23 5.29
C ILE A 387 46.00 -13.90 6.09
N THR A 388 46.14 -12.75 5.42
CA THR A 388 46.06 -11.42 6.03
C THR A 388 44.62 -10.90 6.19
N PHE A 389 43.62 -11.71 5.81
CA PHE A 389 42.19 -11.41 6.01
C PHE A 389 41.63 -11.93 7.34
N LEU A 390 42.47 -12.45 8.25
CA LEU A 390 42.03 -12.95 9.57
C LEU A 390 42.16 -11.93 10.71
N ASP A 391 42.74 -10.76 10.47
CA ASP A 391 42.83 -9.67 11.46
C ASP A 391 42.07 -8.43 10.96
N GLN A 392 40.74 -8.46 10.99
CA GLN A 392 39.87 -7.26 11.08
C GLN A 392 38.46 -7.62 11.52
#